data_AF-A0A6A5AC99-F1
#
_entry.id   AF-A0A6A5AC99-F1
#
_cell.length_a   1.000
_cell.length_b   1.000
_cell.length_c   1.000
_cell.angle_alpha   90.00
_cell.angle_beta   90.00
_cell.angle_gamma   90.00
#
_symmetry.space_group_name_H-M   'P 1'
#
loop_
_entity.id
_entity.type
_entity.pdbx_description
1 polymer ?
#
loop_
_entity_poly.entity_id
_entity_poly.type
_entity_poly.pdbx_seq_one_letter_code
_entity_poly.pdbx_strand_id
1 'polypeptide(L)'
;MPATSAAAATVVTSPELMRCIFAHQCGVYEDILPLTKLLPLHLSNRSLYFLMIGNYPVFRHHLDHFARGFTPWLKVHGTSSLPRLFTCVVSMPFTVELFSACVGHLDIVDFLIDHDYVDPSIPLMDLAAWAGQLTVM
;
A
#
# COMPACT_ATOMS: atom_id res chain seq x y z
N MET A 1 11.25 21.82 39.45
CA MET A 1 10.93 22.73 38.33
C MET A 1 10.25 21.93 37.22
N PRO A 2 8.91 22.02 37.04
CA PRO A 2 8.16 21.28 36.02
C PRO A 2 7.48 22.15 34.94
N ALA A 3 7.57 23.49 35.03
CA ALA A 3 6.75 24.41 34.23
C ALA A 3 7.10 24.45 32.72
N THR A 4 8.35 24.15 32.35
CA THR A 4 8.83 24.19 30.96
C THR A 4 8.23 23.08 30.09
N SER A 5 7.97 21.90 30.65
CA SER A 5 7.36 20.78 29.91
C SER A 5 5.89 21.03 29.61
N ALA A 6 5.15 21.63 30.56
CA ALA A 6 3.75 21.97 30.39
C ALA A 6 3.53 23.03 29.30
N ALA A 7 4.33 24.11 29.31
CA ALA A 7 4.26 25.14 28.28
C ALA A 7 4.60 24.61 26.87
N ALA A 8 5.60 23.74 26.76
CA ALA A 8 5.96 23.11 25.50
C ALA A 8 4.83 22.19 24.96
N ALA A 9 4.18 21.41 25.83
CA ALA A 9 3.05 20.56 25.46
C ALA A 9 1.86 21.38 24.93
N THR A 10 1.58 22.55 25.54
CA THR A 10 0.51 23.46 25.09
C THR A 10 0.82 24.04 23.71
N VAL A 11 2.08 24.35 23.41
CA VAL A 11 2.48 24.88 22.10
C VAL A 11 2.37 23.81 21.01
N VAL A 12 2.80 22.56 21.28
CA VAL A 12 2.73 21.44 20.32
C VAL A 12 1.29 21.06 19.99
N THR A 13 0.35 21.27 20.92
CA THR A 13 -1.08 21.00 20.71
C THR A 13 -1.85 22.22 20.20
N SER A 14 -1.19 23.36 19.96
CA SER A 14 -1.87 24.55 19.47
C SER A 14 -2.41 24.34 18.05
N PRO A 15 -3.70 24.63 17.79
CA PRO A 15 -4.31 24.48 16.47
C PRO A 15 -3.56 25.26 15.38
N GLU A 16 -2.99 26.41 15.73
CA GLU A 16 -2.22 27.27 14.83
C GLU A 16 -0.94 26.58 14.35
N LEU A 17 -0.20 25.96 15.27
CA LEU A 17 1.01 25.22 14.92
C LEU A 17 0.68 23.97 14.11
N MET A 18 -0.36 23.22 14.50
CA MET A 18 -0.81 22.05 13.75
C MET A 18 -1.23 22.42 12.33
N ARG A 19 -1.93 23.55 12.13
CA ARG A 19 -2.26 24.08 10.80
C ARG A 19 -1.02 24.43 9.99
N CYS A 20 -0.01 25.07 10.59
CA CYS A 20 1.25 25.36 9.92
C CYS A 20 2.01 24.09 9.52
N ILE A 21 2.04 23.09 10.40
CA ILE A 21 2.65 21.77 10.14
C ILE A 21 1.93 21.07 8.98
N PHE A 22 0.61 20.94 9.03
CA PHE A 22 -0.16 20.29 7.97
C PHE A 22 -0.16 21.07 6.64
N ALA A 23 -0.03 22.40 6.68
CA ALA A 23 0.09 23.23 5.47
C ALA A 23 1.44 23.06 4.75
N HIS A 24 2.49 22.62 5.45
CA HIS A 24 3.84 22.47 4.88
C HIS A 24 4.32 21.00 4.79
N GLN A 25 3.69 20.06 5.48
CA GLN A 25 4.02 18.64 5.38
C GLN A 25 3.17 17.95 4.29
N CYS A 26 3.78 17.71 3.13
CA CYS A 26 3.44 16.55 2.31
C CYS A 26 4.04 15.30 2.97
N GLY A 27 3.36 14.79 4.00
CA GLY A 27 3.87 13.72 4.86
C GLY A 27 3.37 12.33 4.46
N VAL A 28 4.19 11.33 4.72
CA VAL A 28 3.78 9.92 4.76
C VAL A 28 3.67 9.53 6.24
N TYR A 29 2.59 8.83 6.62
CA TYR A 29 2.44 8.34 7.99
C TYR A 29 3.58 7.40 8.38
N GLU A 30 3.97 7.43 9.66
CA GLU A 30 5.11 6.65 10.14
C GLU A 30 4.99 5.15 9.86
N ASP A 31 3.77 4.60 9.97
CA ASP A 31 3.47 3.20 9.65
C ASP A 31 3.51 2.88 8.15
N ILE A 32 3.36 3.89 7.29
CA ILE A 32 3.38 3.75 5.83
C ILE A 32 4.81 3.90 5.27
N LEU A 33 5.70 4.58 5.99
CA LEU A 33 7.10 4.77 5.55
C LEU A 33 7.81 3.46 5.16
N PRO A 34 7.71 2.36 5.93
CA PRO A 34 8.32 1.09 5.54
C PRO A 34 7.74 0.53 4.23
N LEU A 35 6.43 0.72 3.99
CA LEU A 35 5.75 0.21 2.80
C LEU A 35 6.22 0.91 1.53
N THR A 36 6.60 2.19 1.60
CA THR A 36 7.16 2.93 0.46
C THR A 36 8.44 2.30 -0.09
N LYS A 37 9.19 1.59 0.77
CA LYS A 37 10.44 0.92 0.43
C LYS A 37 10.22 -0.49 -0.15
N LEU A 38 9.01 -1.02 -0.09
CA LEU A 38 8.66 -2.31 -0.68
C LEU A 38 8.45 -2.22 -2.19
N LEU A 39 8.16 -1.01 -2.68
CA LEU A 39 7.96 -0.77 -4.09
C LEU A 39 9.31 -0.82 -4.84
N PRO A 40 9.36 -1.45 -6.02
CA PRO A 40 10.57 -1.45 -6.81
C PRO A 40 10.88 -0.02 -7.26
N LEU A 41 12.06 0.50 -6.89
CA LEU A 41 12.46 1.90 -7.05
C LEU A 41 12.50 2.43 -8.51
N HIS A 42 12.27 1.58 -9.52
CA HIS A 42 12.39 1.94 -10.94
C HIS A 42 11.34 1.30 -11.84
N LEU A 43 10.37 0.58 -11.27
CA LEU A 43 9.31 -0.05 -12.05
C LEU A 43 8.09 0.84 -12.01
N SER A 44 7.67 1.32 -13.19
CA SER A 44 6.30 1.80 -13.32
C SER A 44 5.37 0.64 -12.98
N ASN A 45 4.17 0.93 -12.48
CA ASN A 45 3.16 -0.09 -12.16
C ASN A 45 3.10 -1.20 -13.23
N ARG A 46 2.94 -0.84 -14.50
CA ARG A 46 2.89 -1.79 -15.63
C ARG A 46 4.12 -2.70 -15.76
N SER A 47 5.29 -2.25 -15.34
CA SER A 47 6.52 -3.04 -15.45
C SER A 47 6.49 -4.30 -14.57
N LEU A 48 5.76 -4.30 -13.44
CA LEU A 48 5.59 -5.51 -12.62
C LEU A 48 4.76 -6.59 -13.34
N TYR A 49 3.70 -6.19 -14.04
CA TYR A 49 2.91 -7.10 -14.87
C TYR A 49 3.77 -7.69 -16.02
N PHE A 50 4.59 -6.89 -16.68
CA PHE A 50 5.49 -7.39 -17.72
C PHE A 50 6.57 -8.34 -17.18
N LEU A 51 7.05 -8.14 -15.95
CA LEU A 51 7.95 -9.09 -15.29
C LEU A 51 7.30 -10.45 -15.09
N MET A 52 6.00 -10.51 -14.78
CA MET A 52 5.31 -11.79 -14.67
C MET A 52 5.40 -12.59 -15.98
N ILE A 53 5.18 -11.93 -17.13
CA ILE A 53 5.20 -12.57 -18.45
C ILE A 53 6.63 -12.90 -18.90
N GLY A 54 7.57 -11.97 -18.70
CA GLY A 54 8.91 -12.04 -19.28
C GLY A 54 10.01 -12.59 -18.36
N ASN A 55 9.82 -12.53 -17.04
CA ASN A 55 10.81 -12.95 -16.04
C ASN A 55 10.15 -13.34 -14.70
N TYR A 56 9.42 -14.45 -14.73
CA TYR A 56 8.63 -14.92 -13.60
C TYR A 56 9.43 -15.07 -12.28
N PRO A 57 10.66 -15.61 -12.24
CA PRO A 57 11.40 -15.71 -10.98
C PRO A 57 11.63 -14.37 -10.28
N VAL A 58 11.90 -13.31 -11.07
CA VAL A 58 12.08 -11.95 -10.54
C VAL A 58 10.74 -11.38 -10.07
N PHE A 59 9.66 -11.57 -10.84
CA PHE A 59 8.32 -11.21 -10.41
C PHE A 59 7.94 -11.85 -9.07
N ARG A 60 8.14 -13.17 -8.93
CA ARG A 60 7.86 -13.89 -7.70
C ARG A 60 8.69 -13.37 -6.52
N HIS A 61 9.97 -13.04 -6.76
CA HIS A 61 10.81 -12.43 -5.73
C HIS A 61 10.26 -11.08 -5.24
N HIS A 62 9.78 -10.22 -6.15
CA HIS A 62 9.13 -8.97 -5.78
C HIS A 62 7.85 -9.20 -4.99
N LEU A 63 7.02 -10.16 -5.42
CA LEU A 63 5.78 -10.52 -4.75
C LEU A 63 6.05 -11.02 -3.32
N ASP A 64 7.01 -11.92 -3.14
CA ASP A 64 7.42 -12.45 -1.84
C ASP A 64 7.98 -11.35 -0.92
N HIS A 65 8.79 -10.44 -1.48
CA HIS A 65 9.33 -9.30 -0.74
C HIS A 65 8.22 -8.36 -0.26
N PHE A 66 7.27 -8.04 -1.15
CA PHE A 66 6.10 -7.23 -0.82
C PHE A 66 5.24 -7.90 0.25
N ALA A 67 4.92 -9.19 0.09
CA ALA A 67 4.13 -9.96 1.04
C ALA A 67 4.70 -9.92 2.47
N ARG A 68 6.03 -10.05 2.61
CA ARG A 68 6.72 -10.03 3.92
C ARG A 68 6.55 -8.71 4.66
N GLY A 69 6.53 -7.58 3.94
CA GLY A 69 6.36 -6.26 4.54
C GLY A 69 4.90 -5.84 4.70
N PHE A 70 4.05 -6.19 3.72
CA PHE A 70 2.67 -5.74 3.65
C PHE A 70 1.73 -6.54 4.54
N THR A 71 1.88 -7.87 4.60
CA THR A 71 0.99 -8.74 5.40
C THR A 71 0.95 -8.37 6.89
N PRO A 72 2.10 -8.12 7.56
CA PRO A 72 2.07 -7.70 8.97
C PRO A 72 1.37 -6.35 9.17
N TRP A 73 1.58 -5.39 8.27
CA TRP A 73 0.92 -4.09 8.32
C TRP A 73 -0.60 -4.25 8.14
N LEU A 74 -1.02 -5.02 7.14
CA LEU A 74 -2.43 -5.26 6.87
C LEU A 74 -3.12 -5.94 8.06
N LYS A 75 -2.46 -6.88 8.73
CA LYS A 75 -2.98 -7.55 9.93
C LYS A 75 -3.24 -6.57 11.08
N VAL A 76 -2.41 -5.54 11.23
CA VAL A 76 -2.52 -4.55 12.30
C VAL A 76 -3.56 -3.47 11.97
N HIS A 77 -3.59 -3.02 10.71
CA HIS A 77 -4.34 -1.83 10.30
C HIS A 77 -5.64 -2.13 9.54
N GLY A 78 -5.80 -3.34 9.04
CA GLY A 78 -6.97 -3.79 8.28
C GLY A 78 -7.09 -3.16 6.89
N THR A 79 -8.02 -3.69 6.08
CA THR A 79 -8.31 -3.20 4.72
C THR A 79 -8.86 -1.77 4.72
N SER A 80 -9.55 -1.34 5.78
CA SER A 80 -10.04 0.04 5.94
C SER A 80 -8.94 1.11 5.93
N SER A 81 -7.68 0.72 6.14
CA SER A 81 -6.52 1.63 6.11
C SER A 81 -5.91 1.80 4.72
N LEU A 82 -6.37 1.04 3.71
CA LEU A 82 -5.86 1.09 2.34
C LEU A 82 -6.06 2.45 1.66
N PRO A 83 -7.19 3.17 1.78
CA PRO A 83 -7.35 4.49 1.16
C PRO A 83 -6.28 5.49 1.62
N ARG A 84 -5.92 5.41 2.91
CA ARG A 84 -4.86 6.25 3.49
C ARG A 84 -3.51 5.94 2.85
N LEU A 85 -3.20 4.65 2.71
CA LEU A 85 -1.99 4.18 2.04
C LEU A 85 -1.92 4.65 0.58
N PHE A 86 -3.03 4.52 -0.16
CA PHE A 86 -3.11 4.89 -1.58
C PHE A 86 -3.00 6.40 -1.81
N THR A 87 -3.51 7.20 -0.87
CA THR A 87 -3.34 8.66 -0.88
C THR A 87 -1.87 9.06 -0.69
N CYS A 88 -1.14 8.35 0.17
CA CYS A 88 0.29 8.63 0.40
C CYS A 88 1.21 8.07 -0.69
N VAL A 89 0.82 6.98 -1.35
CA VAL A 89 1.67 6.29 -2.32
C VAL A 89 0.87 5.91 -3.56
N VAL A 90 0.96 6.77 -4.58
CA VAL A 90 0.16 6.70 -5.81
C VAL A 90 0.29 5.37 -6.57
N SER A 91 1.46 4.72 -6.52
CA SER A 91 1.70 3.42 -7.17
C SER A 91 1.22 2.21 -6.37
N MET A 92 0.84 2.40 -5.11
CA MET A 92 0.48 1.30 -4.21
C MET A 92 -0.79 0.53 -4.59
N PRO A 93 -1.89 1.16 -5.07
CA PRO A 93 -3.11 0.43 -5.45
C PRO A 93 -2.82 -0.72 -6.41
N PHE A 94 -2.07 -0.45 -7.47
CA PHE A 94 -1.70 -1.44 -8.47
C PHE A 94 -0.87 -2.61 -7.92
N THR A 95 0.08 -2.31 -7.03
CA THR A 95 0.92 -3.37 -6.43
C THR A 95 0.08 -4.24 -5.50
N VAL A 96 -0.83 -3.62 -4.74
CA VAL A 96 -1.78 -4.32 -3.88
C VAL A 96 -2.78 -5.14 -4.70
N GLU A 97 -3.25 -4.62 -5.82
CA GLU A 97 -4.11 -5.32 -6.78
C GLU A 97 -3.45 -6.61 -7.29
N LEU A 98 -2.25 -6.51 -7.89
CA LEU A 98 -1.49 -7.68 -8.33
C LEU A 98 -1.24 -8.68 -7.20
N PHE A 99 -0.82 -8.17 -6.04
CA PHE A 99 -0.56 -9.00 -4.87
C PHE A 99 -1.80 -9.77 -4.42
N SER A 100 -2.93 -9.08 -4.30
CA SER A 100 -4.18 -9.67 -3.84
C SER A 100 -4.69 -10.78 -4.77
N ALA A 101 -4.59 -10.57 -6.09
CA ALA A 101 -4.96 -11.57 -7.09
C ALA A 101 -4.04 -12.80 -7.06
N CYS A 102 -2.72 -12.61 -6.96
CA CYS A 102 -1.77 -13.73 -6.95
C CYS A 102 -1.80 -14.53 -5.64
N VAL A 103 -2.07 -13.88 -4.51
CA VAL A 103 -2.09 -14.55 -3.19
C VAL A 103 -3.48 -15.07 -2.83
N GLY A 104 -4.53 -14.57 -3.46
CA GLY A 104 -5.91 -14.97 -3.17
C GLY A 104 -6.53 -14.21 -1.98
N HIS A 105 -6.11 -12.96 -1.75
CA HIS A 105 -6.69 -12.10 -0.71
C HIS A 105 -8.00 -11.47 -1.20
N LEU A 106 -9.08 -12.27 -1.18
CA LEU A 106 -10.41 -11.86 -1.64
C LEU A 106 -10.95 -10.62 -0.91
N ASP A 107 -10.65 -10.48 0.37
CA ASP A 107 -11.03 -9.32 1.17
C ASP A 107 -10.44 -8.00 0.63
N ILE A 108 -9.24 -8.06 0.08
CA ILE A 108 -8.60 -6.92 -0.58
C ILE A 108 -9.17 -6.73 -1.99
N VAL A 109 -9.38 -7.82 -2.74
CA VAL A 109 -9.95 -7.75 -4.10
C VAL A 109 -11.34 -7.11 -4.07
N ASP A 110 -12.21 -7.58 -3.20
CA ASP A 110 -13.56 -7.04 -3.01
C ASP A 110 -13.49 -5.56 -2.62
N PHE A 111 -12.60 -5.21 -1.68
CA PHE A 111 -12.37 -3.83 -1.29
C PHE A 111 -11.95 -2.93 -2.46
N LEU A 112 -11.01 -3.40 -3.30
CA LEU A 112 -10.52 -2.64 -4.45
C LEU A 112 -11.62 -2.44 -5.50
N ILE A 113 -12.47 -3.45 -5.72
CA ILE A 113 -13.61 -3.38 -6.64
C ILE A 113 -14.64 -2.38 -6.12
N ASP A 114 -15.03 -2.49 -4.85
CA ASP A 114 -16.06 -1.63 -4.23
C ASP A 114 -15.68 -0.14 -4.22
N HIS A 115 -14.39 0.16 -4.23
CA HIS A 115 -13.86 1.53 -4.16
C HIS A 115 -13.24 2.04 -5.47
N ASP A 116 -13.41 1.30 -6.57
CA ASP A 116 -12.92 1.68 -7.91
C ASP A 116 -11.39 1.92 -7.96
N TYR A 117 -10.62 1.06 -7.28
CA TYR A 117 -9.15 1.11 -7.26
C TYR A 117 -8.48 0.12 -8.24
N VAL A 118 -9.27 -0.73 -8.90
CA VAL A 118 -8.80 -1.73 -9.86
C VAL A 118 -8.38 -1.06 -11.16
N ASP A 119 -7.22 -1.43 -11.71
CA ASP A 119 -6.83 -1.04 -13.07
C ASP A 119 -7.52 -1.97 -14.09
N PRO A 120 -8.49 -1.48 -14.89
CA PRO A 120 -9.23 -2.33 -15.83
C PRO A 120 -8.36 -2.88 -16.97
N SER A 121 -7.14 -2.36 -17.15
CA SER A 121 -6.20 -2.89 -18.13
C SER A 121 -5.48 -4.16 -17.67
N ILE A 122 -5.64 -4.55 -16.41
CA ILE A 122 -5.02 -5.73 -15.82
C ILE A 122 -6.00 -6.90 -15.83
N PRO A 123 -5.64 -8.03 -16.46
CA PRO A 123 -6.50 -9.21 -16.46
C PRO A 123 -6.37 -9.96 -15.12
N LEU A 124 -7.01 -9.43 -14.07
CA LEU A 124 -6.93 -10.00 -12.70
C LEU A 124 -7.32 -11.47 -12.62
N MET A 125 -8.34 -11.87 -13.38
CA MET A 125 -8.78 -13.27 -13.45
C MET A 125 -7.69 -14.18 -14.02
N ASP A 126 -6.99 -13.73 -15.07
CA ASP A 126 -5.88 -14.50 -15.64
C ASP A 126 -4.73 -14.60 -14.64
N LEU A 127 -4.44 -13.52 -13.91
CA LEU A 127 -3.40 -13.51 -12.86
C LEU A 127 -3.71 -14.50 -11.73
N ALA A 128 -4.96 -14.49 -11.26
CA ALA A 128 -5.40 -15.38 -10.21
C ALA A 128 -5.39 -16.85 -10.67
N ALA A 129 -5.93 -17.13 -11.86
CA ALA A 129 -5.91 -18.46 -12.45
C ALA A 129 -4.47 -18.96 -12.64
N TRP A 130 -3.59 -18.09 -13.13
CA TRP A 130 -2.17 -18.38 -13.30
C TRP A 130 -1.46 -18.70 -11.97
N ALA A 131 -1.82 -17.98 -10.90
CA ALA A 131 -1.30 -18.23 -9.56
C ALA A 131 -1.97 -19.41 -8.82
N GLY A 132 -2.94 -20.09 -9.45
CA GLY A 132 -3.67 -21.22 -8.88
C GLY A 132 -4.75 -20.83 -7.87
N GLN A 133 -5.19 -19.57 -7.87
CA GLN A 133 -6.19 -19.04 -6.94
C GLN A 133 -7.61 -19.24 -7.49
N LEU A 134 -8.09 -20.49 -7.46
CA LEU A 134 -9.41 -20.87 -8.00
C LEU A 134 -10.60 -20.12 -7.38
N THR A 135 -10.48 -19.59 -6.17
CA THR A 135 -11.58 -18.90 -5.46
C THR A 135 -11.76 -17.44 -5.90
N VAL A 136 -10.76 -16.85 -6.56
CA VAL A 136 -10.83 -15.48 -7.12
C VAL A 136 -11.54 -15.48 -8.50
N MET A 137 -11.89 -16.68 -9.00
CA MET A 137 -12.43 -16.91 -10.34
C MET A 137 -13.95 -16.78 -10.39
#